data_AF-A0A6B9TK59-F1
#
_entry.id   AF-A0A6B9TK59-F1
#
_cell.length_a   1.000
_cell.length_b   1.000
_cell.length_c   1.000
_cell.angle_alpha   90.00
_cell.angle_beta   90.00
_cell.angle_gamma   90.00
#
_symmetry.space_group_name_H-M   'P 1'
#
loop_
_entity.id
_entity.type
_entity.pdbx_description
1 polymer ?
#
loop_
_entity_poly.entity_id
_entity_poly.type
_entity_poly.pdbx_seq_one_letter_code
_entity_poly.pdbx_strand_id
1 'polypeptide(L)'
;MRITEKDVIESLELFTRVPSFLLRRWVRKEINLASKFRSQIIDGYSQLSEYDRERLRAILEMDVSDIQDILGEAHRKTGKEQLKILSDPSSRKFIEINLEETRNLISNEKRDS
;
A
#
# COMPACT_ATOMS: atom_id res chain seq x y z
N MET A 1 1.69 -4.68 16.78
CA MET A 1 1.61 -5.75 15.75
C MET A 1 2.75 -5.56 14.76
N ARG A 2 3.38 -6.63 14.24
CA ARG A 2 4.48 -6.51 13.27
C ARG A 2 4.03 -7.04 11.91
N ILE A 3 4.04 -6.19 10.89
CA ILE A 3 3.79 -6.57 9.50
C ILE A 3 5.07 -7.20 8.94
N THR A 4 4.93 -8.28 8.17
CA THR A 4 6.04 -9.06 7.62
C THR A 4 5.79 -9.43 6.17
N GLU A 5 6.77 -10.04 5.53
CA GLU A 5 6.66 -10.55 4.16
C GLU A 5 5.59 -11.64 4.04
N LYS A 6 5.28 -12.35 5.12
CA LYS A 6 4.20 -13.36 5.13
C LYS A 6 2.84 -12.72 4.88
N ASP A 7 2.56 -11.58 5.52
CA ASP A 7 1.32 -10.84 5.32
C ASP A 7 1.15 -10.38 3.86
N VAL A 8 2.26 -9.99 3.22
CA VAL A 8 2.30 -9.64 1.79
C VAL A 8 2.03 -10.87 0.92
N ILE A 9 2.61 -12.02 1.25
CA ILE A 9 2.43 -13.26 0.50
C ILE A 9 0.99 -13.80 0.65
N GLU A 10 0.39 -13.69 1.82
CA GLU A 10 -1.01 -14.04 2.05
C GLU A 10 -1.96 -13.16 1.21
N SER A 11 -1.56 -11.91 0.98
CA SER A 11 -2.32 -10.94 0.17
C SER A 11 -1.84 -10.84 -1.28
N LEU A 12 -1.01 -11.79 -1.75
CA LEU A 12 -0.28 -11.69 -3.02
C LEU A 12 -1.19 -11.50 -4.24
N GLU A 13 -2.38 -12.11 -4.20
CA GLU A 13 -3.35 -11.97 -5.28
C GLU A 13 -3.68 -10.50 -5.58
N LEU A 14 -3.80 -9.66 -4.55
CA LEU A 14 -4.11 -8.23 -4.68
C LEU A 14 -3.03 -7.48 -5.46
N PHE A 15 -1.75 -7.78 -5.17
CA PHE A 15 -0.62 -7.19 -5.88
C PHE A 15 -0.60 -7.60 -7.36
N THR A 16 -1.01 -8.82 -7.66
CA THR A 16 -0.95 -9.36 -9.03
C THR A 16 -2.15 -8.99 -9.90
N ARG A 17 -3.22 -8.42 -9.35
CA ARG A 17 -4.37 -7.90 -10.11
C ARG A 17 -3.98 -6.75 -11.04
N VAL A 18 -2.93 -6.00 -10.69
CA VAL A 18 -2.42 -4.91 -11.53
C VAL A 18 -1.30 -5.45 -12.44
N PRO A 19 -1.43 -5.32 -13.77
CA PRO A 19 -0.33 -5.65 -14.69
C PRO A 19 0.93 -4.84 -14.38
N SER A 20 2.10 -5.49 -14.39
CA SER A 20 3.38 -4.89 -14.01
C SER A 20 3.75 -3.66 -14.87
N PHE A 21 3.40 -3.65 -16.16
CA PHE A 21 3.65 -2.50 -17.04
C PHE A 21 2.84 -1.25 -16.66
N LEU A 22 1.60 -1.43 -16.17
CA LEU A 22 0.78 -0.33 -15.66
C LEU A 22 1.35 0.20 -14.35
N LEU A 23 1.73 -0.71 -13.44
CA LEU A 23 2.33 -0.33 -12.17
C LEU A 23 3.62 0.48 -12.37
N ARG A 24 4.53 0.03 -13.24
CA ARG A 24 5.74 0.81 -13.61
C ARG A 24 5.40 2.21 -14.12
N ARG A 25 4.38 2.31 -14.98
CA ARG A 25 3.94 3.60 -15.53
C ARG A 25 3.43 4.53 -14.43
N TRP A 26 2.69 4.00 -13.46
CA TRP A 26 2.16 4.78 -12.34
C TRP A 26 3.24 5.22 -11.37
N VAL A 27 4.17 4.31 -11.03
CA VAL A 27 5.36 4.62 -10.23
C VAL A 27 6.18 5.73 -10.88
N ARG A 28 6.55 5.57 -12.16
CA ARG A 28 7.37 6.57 -12.88
C ARG A 28 6.71 7.94 -12.98
N LYS A 29 5.38 7.97 -13.00
CA LYS A 29 4.58 9.21 -13.06
C LYS A 29 4.16 9.71 -11.67
N GLU A 30 4.59 9.03 -10.60
CA GLU A 30 4.25 9.36 -9.21
C GLU A 30 2.73 9.56 -9.03
N ILE A 31 1.92 8.69 -9.65
CA ILE A 31 0.47 8.87 -9.64
C ILE A 31 -0.06 8.65 -8.22
N ASN A 32 -0.77 9.65 -7.70
CA ASN A 32 -1.58 9.52 -6.50
C ASN A 32 -2.84 8.69 -6.84
N LEU A 33 -2.77 7.38 -6.62
CA LEU A 33 -3.88 6.44 -6.80
C LEU A 33 -4.89 6.59 -5.67
N ALA A 34 -4.45 6.86 -4.45
CA ALA A 34 -5.35 7.06 -3.32
C ALA A 34 -6.37 8.18 -3.58
N SER A 35 -5.92 9.30 -4.15
CA SER A 35 -6.81 10.39 -4.57
C SER A 35 -7.80 9.96 -5.67
N LYS A 36 -7.34 9.14 -6.63
CA LYS A 36 -8.19 8.61 -7.71
C LYS A 36 -9.26 7.64 -7.23
N PHE A 37 -8.98 6.89 -6.17
CA PHE A 37 -9.87 5.86 -5.61
C PHE A 37 -10.42 6.25 -4.24
N ARG A 38 -10.56 7.56 -3.98
CA ARG A 38 -10.98 8.11 -2.68
C ARG A 38 -12.22 7.44 -2.12
N SER A 39 -13.29 7.35 -2.92
CA SER A 39 -14.56 6.76 -2.48
C SER A 39 -14.39 5.29 -2.08
N GLN A 40 -13.68 4.51 -2.89
CA GLN A 40 -13.44 3.09 -2.59
C GLN A 40 -12.59 2.89 -1.33
N ILE A 41 -11.64 3.79 -1.05
CA ILE A 41 -10.82 3.74 0.16
C ILE A 41 -11.66 4.04 1.40
N ILE A 42 -12.49 5.09 1.36
CA ILE A 42 -13.37 5.48 2.46
C ILE A 42 -14.41 4.38 2.73
N ASP A 43 -15.11 3.94 1.68
CA ASP A 43 -16.11 2.88 1.79
C ASP A 43 -15.50 1.59 2.35
N GLY A 44 -14.31 1.21 1.84
CA GLY A 44 -13.57 0.05 2.35
C GLY A 44 -13.16 0.21 3.82
N TYR A 45 -12.68 1.40 4.23
CA TYR A 45 -12.28 1.67 5.60
C TYR A 45 -13.45 1.58 6.59
N SER A 46 -14.62 2.10 6.21
CA SER A 46 -15.83 2.06 7.03
C SER A 46 -16.27 0.63 7.36
N GLN A 47 -15.95 -0.34 6.49
CA GLN A 47 -16.30 -1.75 6.61
C GLN A 47 -15.25 -2.59 7.35
N LEU A 48 -14.07 -2.04 7.64
CA LEU A 48 -13.02 -2.77 8.36
C LEU A 48 -13.41 -3.02 9.81
N SER A 49 -13.03 -4.19 10.33
CA SER A 49 -13.06 -4.48 11.77
C SER A 49 -12.07 -3.57 12.52
N GLU A 50 -12.27 -3.37 13.83
CA GLU A 50 -11.30 -2.61 14.64
C GLU A 50 -9.89 -3.21 14.56
N TYR A 51 -9.80 -4.55 14.54
CA TYR A 51 -8.52 -5.25 14.34
C TYR A 51 -7.87 -4.84 13.02
N ASP A 52 -8.59 -4.90 11.90
CA ASP A 52 -8.05 -4.53 10.57
C ASP A 52 -7.71 -3.04 10.46
N ARG A 53 -8.47 -2.16 11.14
CA ARG A 53 -8.17 -0.74 11.25
C ARG A 53 -6.85 -0.50 12.00
N GLU A 54 -6.56 -1.25 13.04
CA GLU A 54 -5.27 -1.20 13.73
C GLU A 54 -4.12 -1.69 12.83
N ARG A 55 -4.32 -2.78 12.06
CA ARG A 55 -3.34 -3.25 11.07
C ARG A 55 -3.03 -2.16 10.05
N LEU A 56 -4.07 -1.52 9.52
CA LEU A 56 -3.94 -0.46 8.53
C LEU A 56 -3.20 0.75 9.10
N ARG A 57 -3.52 1.18 10.33
CA ARG A 57 -2.79 2.27 11.00
C ARG A 57 -1.31 1.94 11.14
N ALA A 58 -0.98 0.72 11.55
CA ALA A 58 0.41 0.29 11.64
C ALA A 58 1.13 0.43 10.29
N ILE A 59 0.51 0.02 9.18
CA ILE A 59 1.09 0.19 7.83
C ILE A 59 1.22 1.67 7.45
N LEU A 60 0.21 2.49 7.73
CA LEU A 60 0.23 3.92 7.42
C LEU A 60 1.26 4.70 8.24
N GLU A 61 1.73 4.18 9.37
CA GLU A 61 2.75 4.79 10.22
C GLU A 61 4.16 4.22 9.98
N MET A 62 4.28 3.15 9.21
CA MET A 62 5.56 2.54 8.89
C MET A 62 6.42 3.42 7.98
N ASP A 63 7.73 3.39 8.22
CA ASP A 63 8.70 3.99 7.31
C ASP A 63 8.66 3.29 5.96
N VAL A 64 8.72 4.07 4.89
CA VAL A 64 8.65 3.52 3.53
C VAL A 64 9.82 2.58 3.23
N SER A 65 11.00 2.79 3.84
CA SER A 65 12.11 1.83 3.74
C SER A 65 11.73 0.45 4.27
N ASP A 66 11.07 0.39 5.42
CA ASP A 66 10.67 -0.89 6.04
C ASP A 66 9.62 -1.60 5.19
N ILE A 67 8.68 -0.84 4.62
CA ILE A 67 7.70 -1.37 3.66
C ILE A 67 8.43 -1.94 2.44
N GLN A 68 9.41 -1.22 1.89
CA GLN A 68 10.17 -1.66 0.72
C GLN A 68 11.02 -2.90 1.02
N ASP A 69 11.59 -3.01 2.22
CA ASP A 69 12.33 -4.20 2.65
C ASP A 69 11.42 -5.43 2.75
N ILE A 70 10.25 -5.27 3.35
CA ILE A 70 9.23 -6.33 3.45
C ILE A 70 8.77 -6.80 2.06
N LEU A 71 8.50 -5.85 1.15
CA LEU A 71 8.13 -6.15 -0.23
C LEU A 71 9.28 -6.83 -0.99
N GLY A 72 10.52 -6.44 -0.71
CA GLY A 72 11.73 -7.04 -1.28
C GLY A 72 11.93 -8.49 -0.85
N GLU A 73 11.70 -8.80 0.43
CA GLU A 73 11.70 -10.17 0.95
C GLU A 73 10.58 -11.01 0.32
N ALA A 74 9.37 -10.45 0.23
CA ALA A 74 8.25 -11.13 -0.42
C ALA A 74 8.54 -11.39 -1.92
N HIS A 75 9.19 -10.45 -2.61
CA HIS A 75 9.63 -10.64 -3.99
C HIS A 75 10.64 -11.79 -4.10
N ARG A 76 11.66 -11.85 -3.23
CA ARG A 76 12.64 -12.94 -3.23
C ARG A 76 11.99 -14.32 -3.13
N LYS A 77 10.92 -14.44 -2.35
CA LYS A 77 10.19 -15.71 -2.13
C LYS A 77 9.22 -16.08 -3.25
N THR A 78 8.68 -15.10 -3.97
CA THR A 78 7.55 -15.32 -4.90
C THR A 78 7.87 -15.04 -6.37
N GLY A 79 8.97 -14.32 -6.64
CA GLY A 79 9.35 -13.86 -7.98
C GLY A 79 8.38 -12.86 -8.61
N LYS A 80 7.40 -12.32 -7.87
CA LYS A 80 6.39 -11.42 -8.45
C LYS A 80 6.97 -10.05 -8.78
N GLU A 81 6.78 -9.63 -10.02
CA GLU A 81 7.36 -8.41 -10.56
C GLU A 81 6.76 -7.15 -9.93
N GLN A 82 5.50 -7.17 -9.53
CA GLN A 82 4.84 -6.04 -8.85
C GLN A 82 5.51 -5.73 -7.52
N LEU A 83 5.90 -6.76 -6.76
CA LEU A 83 6.62 -6.61 -5.51
C LEU A 83 8.01 -6.01 -5.73
N LYS A 84 8.73 -6.50 -6.76
CA LYS A 84 10.03 -5.94 -7.16
C LYS A 84 9.94 -4.45 -7.50
N ILE A 85 8.92 -4.06 -8.26
CA ILE A 85 8.72 -2.65 -8.65
C ILE A 85 8.54 -1.81 -7.38
N LEU A 86 7.67 -2.23 -6.47
CA LEU A 86 7.37 -1.46 -5.26
C LEU A 86 8.54 -1.44 -4.26
N SER A 87 9.31 -2.52 -4.17
CA SER A 87 10.49 -2.59 -3.28
C SER A 87 11.70 -1.81 -3.81
N ASP A 88 11.68 -1.37 -5.07
CA ASP A 88 12.77 -0.58 -5.64
C ASP A 88 12.83 0.82 -5.00
N PRO A 89 13.99 1.31 -4.52
CA PRO A 89 14.11 2.64 -3.91
C PRO A 89 13.58 3.79 -4.77
N SER A 90 13.61 3.66 -6.11
CA SER A 90 13.04 4.66 -7.02
C SER A 90 11.51 4.79 -6.91
N SER A 91 10.83 3.78 -6.36
CA SER A 91 9.39 3.80 -6.09
C SER A 91 9.01 4.49 -4.78
N ARG A 92 9.99 4.92 -3.98
CA ARG A 92 9.77 5.49 -2.64
C ARG A 92 8.75 6.62 -2.66
N LYS A 93 8.96 7.62 -3.51
CA LYS A 93 8.08 8.79 -3.60
C LYS A 93 6.65 8.44 -4.02
N PHE A 94 6.49 7.46 -4.90
CA PHE A 94 5.16 6.96 -5.26
C PHE A 94 4.44 6.35 -4.05
N ILE A 95 5.15 5.57 -3.23
CA ILE A 95 4.58 4.97 -2.00
C ILE A 95 4.24 6.07 -0.98
N GLU A 96 5.16 7.00 -0.73
CA GLU A 96 4.97 8.12 0.20
C GLU A 96 3.70 8.92 -0.13
N ILE A 97 3.55 9.35 -1.39
CA ILE A 97 2.37 10.10 -1.85
C ILE A 97 1.07 9.34 -1.58
N ASN A 98 1.04 8.04 -1.88
CA ASN A 98 -0.17 7.24 -1.74
C ASN A 98 -0.50 6.93 -0.27
N LEU A 99 0.50 6.70 0.58
CA LEU A 99 0.30 6.50 2.01
C LEU A 99 -0.17 7.79 2.69
N GLU A 100 0.45 8.93 2.37
CA GLU A 100 0.06 10.23 2.92
C GLU A 100 -1.37 10.59 2.55
N GLU A 101 -1.73 10.46 1.27
CA GLU A 101 -3.10 10.70 0.82
C GLU A 101 -4.09 9.76 1.54
N THR A 102 -3.78 8.46 1.62
CA THR A 102 -4.65 7.49 2.32
C THR A 102 -4.85 7.89 3.79
N ARG A 103 -3.78 8.34 4.47
CA ARG A 103 -3.84 8.84 5.85
C ARG A 103 -4.74 10.06 5.97
N ASN A 104 -4.65 11.00 5.03
CA ASN A 104 -5.48 12.20 5.00
C ASN A 104 -6.96 11.85 4.78
N LEU A 105 -7.26 10.93 3.87
CA LEU A 105 -8.62 10.49 3.59
C LEU A 105 -9.29 9.89 4.84
N ILE A 106 -8.60 8.97 5.50
CA ILE A 106 -9.12 8.27 6.70
C ILE A 106 -9.24 9.22 7.91
N SER A 107 -8.29 10.15 8.06
CA SER A 107 -8.31 11.10 9.18
C SER A 107 -9.45 12.12 9.07
N ASN A 108 -9.85 12.48 7.84
CA ASN A 108 -10.94 13.41 7.60
C ASN A 108 -12.32 12.76 7.80
N GLU A 109 -12.47 11.47 7.46
CA GLU A 109 -13.72 10.73 7.72
C GLU A 109 -14.10 10.71 9.22
N LYS A 110 -13.10 10.59 10.12
CA LYS A 110 -13.30 10.65 11.57
C LYS A 110 -13.82 12.00 12.10
N ARG A 111 -13.78 13.06 11.30
CA ARG A 111 -14.25 14.40 11.69
C ARG A 111 -15.71 14.65 11.31
N ASP A 112 -16.23 13.87 10.36
CA ASP A 112 -17.59 13.99 9.83
C ASP A 112 -18.55 12.91 10.39
N SER A 113 -18.04 12.02 11.25
CA SER A 113 -18.78 10.95 11.96
C SER A 113 -18.94 11.27 13.45
#